data_AF-A0AAD6K5J1-F1
#
_entry.id   AF-A0AAD6K5J1-F1
#
_cell.length_a   1.000
_cell.length_b   1.000
_cell.length_c   1.000
_cell.angle_alpha   90.00
_cell.angle_beta   90.00
_cell.angle_gamma   90.00
#
_symmetry.space_group_name_H-M   'P 1'
#
loop_
_entity.id
_entity.type
_entity.pdbx_description
1 polymer ?
#
loop_
_entity_poly.entity_id
_entity_poly.type
_entity_poly.pdbx_seq_one_letter_code
_entity_poly.pdbx_strand_id
1 'polypeptide(L)'
;MATRKLLQTFKKTPITASPASLSNSETAQKISKTLIKAGLKPFETTDSSLLSNLDSHITNLVFSNPNVPLHSCLNFFNFLRKTQSFVSHKPDLQSHLSVVFRLFKARRFAEMKRVLTYVAMDSNLRCPVANLVSLVEESGFNNEPNFVEKLCDMLFRVYADCNLFEEGFRVFDYMVSYELKIDDRSCIVFFLALKRCDKMEACLGLFKRMVEFNVEVTVYSLTIVIDGLCKRWRVKRAKDLMIEMASKGIKPNVVTYNTLINAYIKRKDFEGVNEMLRLMEVDKVEYNAATYTLLIDWHGSSGKIDEVERVFEEMREKGIKADIHVYTVVINWNCKIGNTKRAFALFDELAEKGLVASVHTYGALIDGVCKAGEMEAAEILVNEMQTQGLDVNQLIYNTLIDGYCKRGLIEEAFKVQVIMEKKGFENDIYTLNTIADGLRKLNQPEEAKRLVSSQSLLNIIHCKAVQLWYRYLASIYMNQTQLIVMNLSDSSSFMLQCSIAKIPCFYHPYTSCLRKPPKAYRGKAGRCLRSTDRKRGGQATECSSTSRQATGCFRMVIHLSSGEVFCKLICMLCGARMKVL
;
A
#
# COMPACT_ATOMS: atom_id res chain seq x y z
N MET A 1 -53.74 11.85 -2.17
CA MET A 1 -54.98 11.19 -2.69
C MET A 1 -55.24 11.40 -4.19
N ALA A 2 -54.47 12.19 -4.94
CA ALA A 2 -54.65 12.35 -6.39
C ALA A 2 -53.97 11.27 -7.27
N THR A 3 -53.00 10.52 -6.74
CA THR A 3 -52.25 9.47 -7.46
C THR A 3 -52.96 8.10 -7.52
N ARG A 4 -54.02 7.89 -6.74
CA ARG A 4 -54.80 6.63 -6.76
C ARG A 4 -55.81 6.52 -7.90
N LYS A 5 -56.22 7.63 -8.53
CA LYS A 5 -57.17 7.61 -9.67
C LYS A 5 -56.50 7.35 -11.03
N LEU A 6 -55.20 7.62 -11.18
CA LEU A 6 -54.44 7.30 -12.40
C LEU A 6 -54.04 5.81 -12.50
N LEU A 7 -54.00 5.10 -11.37
CA LEU A 7 -53.67 3.66 -11.31
C LEU A 7 -54.86 2.73 -11.63
N GLN A 8 -56.09 3.24 -11.65
CA GLN A 8 -57.27 2.43 -12.00
C GLN A 8 -57.59 2.46 -13.50
N THR A 9 -57.13 3.47 -14.25
CA THR A 9 -57.31 3.55 -15.71
C THR A 9 -56.29 2.74 -16.51
N PHE A 10 -55.19 2.30 -15.91
CA PHE A 10 -54.20 1.39 -16.54
C PHE A 10 -54.49 -0.11 -16.34
N LYS A 11 -55.58 -0.48 -15.64
CA LYS A 11 -55.94 -1.89 -15.38
C LYS A 11 -56.84 -2.56 -16.43
N LYS A 12 -57.10 -1.93 -17.58
CA LYS A 12 -57.85 -2.56 -18.67
C LYS A 12 -57.26 -2.23 -20.04
N THR A 13 -56.09 -2.79 -20.31
CA THR A 13 -55.67 -3.13 -21.67
C THR A 13 -55.04 -4.52 -21.60
N PRO A 14 -55.61 -5.54 -22.25
CA PRO A 14 -54.92 -6.81 -22.41
C PRO A 14 -53.61 -6.52 -23.12
N ILE A 15 -52.49 -6.90 -22.50
CA ILE A 15 -51.19 -6.89 -23.17
C ILE A 15 -51.32 -7.89 -24.31
N THR A 16 -51.59 -7.41 -25.52
CA THR A 16 -51.42 -8.20 -26.74
C THR A 16 -49.93 -8.52 -26.85
N ALA A 17 -49.56 -9.75 -26.48
CA ALA A 17 -48.18 -10.24 -26.56
C ALA A 17 -47.66 -10.07 -28.00
N SER A 18 -46.52 -9.38 -28.15
CA SER A 18 -45.87 -9.29 -29.46
C SER A 18 -45.35 -10.67 -29.88
N PRO A 19 -45.38 -11.04 -31.16
CA PRO A 19 -44.96 -12.37 -31.65
C PRO A 19 -43.52 -12.75 -31.27
N ALA A 20 -42.63 -11.77 -31.09
CA ALA A 20 -41.24 -11.98 -30.68
C ALA A 20 -41.10 -12.47 -29.22
N SER A 21 -42.01 -12.07 -28.32
CA SER A 21 -41.95 -12.43 -26.89
C SER A 21 -42.26 -13.91 -26.62
N LEU A 22 -43.13 -14.53 -27.43
CA LEU A 22 -43.45 -15.96 -27.33
C LEU A 22 -42.30 -16.85 -27.80
N SER A 23 -41.66 -16.50 -28.93
CA SER A 23 -40.48 -17.20 -29.47
C SER A 23 -39.31 -17.23 -28.47
N ASN A 24 -39.07 -16.10 -27.79
CA ASN A 24 -37.99 -15.97 -26.81
C ASN A 24 -38.26 -16.79 -25.54
N SER A 25 -39.51 -16.85 -25.08
CA SER A 25 -39.93 -17.69 -23.94
C SER A 25 -39.78 -19.19 -24.25
N GLU A 26 -40.18 -19.64 -25.45
CA GLU A 26 -40.04 -21.03 -25.87
C GLU A 26 -38.57 -21.45 -26.01
N THR A 27 -37.72 -20.56 -26.54
CA THR A 27 -36.27 -20.79 -26.66
C THR A 27 -35.62 -20.88 -25.28
N ALA A 28 -35.96 -19.99 -24.35
CA ALA A 28 -35.50 -20.03 -22.96
C ALA A 28 -35.94 -21.32 -22.23
N GLN A 29 -37.16 -21.80 -22.47
CA GLN A 29 -37.65 -23.06 -21.91
C GLN A 29 -36.91 -24.29 -22.47
N LYS A 30 -36.59 -24.30 -23.78
CA LYS A 30 -35.77 -25.36 -24.40
C LYS A 30 -34.38 -25.42 -23.79
N ILE A 31 -33.70 -24.27 -23.67
CA ILE A 31 -32.38 -24.17 -23.03
C ILE A 31 -32.45 -24.63 -21.57
N SER A 32 -33.47 -24.19 -20.82
CA SER A 32 -33.68 -24.60 -19.43
C SER A 32 -33.86 -26.11 -19.29
N LYS A 33 -34.67 -26.74 -20.15
CA LYS A 33 -34.89 -28.20 -20.16
C LYS A 33 -33.61 -28.97 -20.50
N THR A 34 -32.81 -28.48 -21.45
CA THR A 34 -31.51 -29.10 -21.80
C THR A 34 -30.52 -29.01 -20.64
N LEU A 35 -30.43 -27.86 -19.97
CA LEU A 35 -29.59 -27.68 -18.78
C LEU A 35 -30.00 -28.58 -17.61
N ILE A 36 -31.29 -28.88 -17.47
CA ILE A 36 -31.83 -29.79 -16.44
C ILE A 36 -31.50 -31.25 -16.78
N LYS A 37 -31.65 -31.68 -18.05
CA LYS A 37 -31.49 -33.09 -18.46
C LYS A 37 -30.04 -33.51 -18.74
N ALA A 38 -29.24 -32.67 -19.40
CA ALA A 38 -27.97 -33.08 -20.02
C ALA A 38 -26.75 -32.23 -19.61
N GLY A 39 -26.95 -31.15 -18.84
CA GLY A 39 -25.87 -30.28 -18.38
C GLY A 39 -25.25 -29.42 -19.51
N LEU A 40 -23.95 -29.11 -19.40
CA LEU A 40 -23.22 -28.26 -20.36
C LEU A 40 -22.79 -28.97 -21.64
N LYS A 41 -22.63 -30.31 -21.61
CA LYS A 41 -22.08 -31.10 -22.73
C LYS A 41 -22.73 -30.83 -24.10
N PRO A 42 -24.07 -30.64 -24.21
CA PRO A 42 -24.72 -30.35 -25.49
C PRO A 42 -24.39 -28.96 -26.06
N PHE A 43 -23.89 -28.04 -25.24
CA PHE A 43 -23.50 -26.68 -25.63
C PHE A 43 -22.02 -26.57 -25.98
N GLU A 44 -21.21 -27.59 -25.65
CA GLU A 44 -19.77 -27.66 -25.97
C GLU A 44 -19.51 -28.34 -27.32
N THR A 45 -20.46 -29.14 -27.83
CA THR A 45 -20.39 -29.78 -29.14
C THR A 45 -20.89 -28.84 -30.24
N THR A 46 -20.13 -28.77 -31.34
CA THR A 46 -20.03 -27.73 -32.38
C THR A 46 -21.30 -27.30 -33.15
N ASP A 47 -22.50 -27.77 -32.81
CA ASP A 47 -23.76 -27.49 -33.54
C ASP A 47 -24.91 -27.04 -32.61
N SER A 48 -24.73 -25.92 -31.91
CA SER A 48 -25.83 -25.33 -31.14
C SER A 48 -26.38 -24.09 -31.84
N SER A 49 -27.27 -24.28 -32.82
CA SER A 49 -28.17 -23.24 -33.35
C SER A 49 -29.00 -22.54 -32.27
N LEU A 50 -29.06 -23.13 -31.07
CA LEU A 50 -29.63 -22.53 -29.86
C LEU A 50 -28.78 -21.39 -29.26
N LEU A 51 -27.46 -21.36 -29.48
CA LEU A 51 -26.57 -20.30 -28.99
C LEU A 51 -26.50 -19.11 -29.95
N SER A 52 -26.73 -19.29 -31.26
CA SER A 52 -26.66 -18.22 -32.25
C SER A 52 -27.80 -17.20 -32.15
N ASN A 53 -28.93 -17.60 -31.54
CA ASN A 53 -30.12 -16.77 -31.33
C ASN A 53 -30.24 -16.23 -29.89
N LEU A 54 -29.17 -16.31 -29.08
CA LEU A 54 -29.20 -15.78 -27.71
C LEU A 54 -29.22 -14.25 -27.71
N ASP A 55 -30.27 -13.69 -27.10
CA ASP A 55 -30.36 -12.29 -26.73
C ASP A 55 -30.37 -12.12 -25.18
N SER A 56 -30.32 -10.87 -24.73
CA SER A 56 -30.32 -10.53 -23.31
C SER A 56 -31.60 -10.99 -22.60
N HIS A 57 -32.74 -10.94 -23.30
CA HIS A 57 -34.04 -11.31 -22.75
C HIS A 57 -34.15 -12.82 -22.52
N ILE A 58 -33.72 -13.65 -23.48
CA ILE A 58 -33.66 -15.12 -23.38
C ILE A 58 -32.72 -15.53 -22.25
N THR A 59 -31.54 -14.89 -22.17
CA THR A 59 -30.53 -15.17 -21.13
C THR A 59 -31.10 -14.88 -19.73
N ASN A 60 -31.77 -13.74 -19.56
CA ASN A 60 -32.46 -13.37 -18.32
C ASN A 60 -33.56 -14.35 -17.93
N LEU A 61 -34.39 -14.80 -18.88
CA LEU A 61 -35.47 -15.77 -18.64
C LEU A 61 -34.92 -17.13 -18.20
N VAL A 62 -33.78 -17.58 -18.76
CA VAL A 62 -33.12 -18.83 -18.35
C VAL A 62 -32.57 -18.71 -16.92
N PHE A 63 -31.90 -17.61 -16.59
CA PHE A 63 -31.35 -17.42 -15.25
C PHE A 63 -32.41 -17.16 -14.18
N SER A 64 -33.52 -16.52 -14.53
CA SER A 64 -34.64 -16.30 -13.61
C SER A 64 -35.46 -17.56 -13.32
N ASN A 65 -35.32 -18.61 -14.13
CA ASN A 65 -36.11 -19.84 -13.99
C ASN A 65 -35.72 -20.64 -12.72
N PRO A 66 -36.60 -20.76 -11.71
CA PRO A 66 -36.28 -21.43 -10.45
C PRO A 66 -36.01 -22.94 -10.62
N ASN A 67 -36.51 -23.57 -11.68
CA ASN A 67 -36.41 -25.02 -11.91
C ASN A 67 -35.02 -25.47 -12.41
N VAL A 68 -34.18 -24.55 -12.89
CA VAL A 68 -32.83 -24.91 -13.35
C VAL A 68 -31.89 -25.04 -12.14
N PRO A 69 -31.21 -26.17 -11.91
CA PRO A 69 -30.29 -26.32 -10.79
C PRO A 69 -29.21 -25.23 -10.75
N LEU A 70 -28.88 -24.71 -9.56
CA LEU A 70 -27.91 -23.63 -9.40
C LEU A 70 -26.52 -23.98 -9.98
N HIS A 71 -26.10 -25.23 -9.85
CA HIS A 71 -24.82 -25.69 -10.42
C HIS A 71 -24.83 -25.61 -11.95
N SER A 72 -25.89 -26.09 -12.62
CA SER A 72 -26.06 -25.99 -14.08
C SER A 72 -26.17 -24.53 -14.54
N CYS A 73 -26.85 -23.68 -13.76
CA CYS A 73 -26.97 -22.24 -14.03
C CYS A 73 -25.61 -21.51 -13.96
N LEU A 74 -24.80 -21.78 -12.93
CA LEU A 74 -23.46 -21.23 -12.79
C LEU A 74 -22.51 -21.72 -13.87
N ASN A 75 -22.60 -23.00 -14.23
CA ASN A 75 -21.81 -23.61 -15.29
C ASN A 75 -22.13 -22.97 -16.64
N PHE A 76 -23.41 -22.79 -16.96
CA PHE A 76 -23.86 -22.09 -18.15
C PHE A 76 -23.45 -20.61 -18.16
N PHE A 77 -23.57 -19.91 -17.02
CA PHE A 77 -23.11 -18.53 -16.87
C PHE A 77 -21.59 -18.41 -17.09
N ASN A 78 -20.81 -19.33 -16.52
CA ASN A 78 -19.36 -19.38 -16.71
C ASN A 78 -18.96 -19.71 -18.15
N PHE A 79 -19.73 -20.59 -18.81
CA PHE A 79 -19.54 -20.93 -20.21
C PHE A 79 -19.79 -19.71 -21.11
N LEU A 80 -20.94 -19.04 -20.98
CA LEU A 80 -21.24 -17.81 -21.73
C LEU A 80 -20.19 -16.72 -21.51
N ARG A 81 -19.57 -16.69 -20.33
CA ARG A 81 -18.49 -15.72 -20.01
C ARG A 81 -17.14 -16.08 -20.61
N LYS A 82 -16.77 -17.37 -20.67
CA LYS A 82 -15.46 -17.85 -21.15
C LYS A 82 -15.39 -17.98 -22.67
N THR A 83 -16.51 -18.35 -23.29
CA THR A 83 -16.58 -18.64 -24.73
C THR A 83 -16.88 -17.38 -25.53
N GLN A 84 -16.02 -16.36 -25.39
CA GLN A 84 -16.17 -15.03 -26.03
C GLN A 84 -16.00 -15.07 -27.55
N SER A 85 -15.30 -16.08 -28.09
CA SER A 85 -15.00 -16.19 -29.51
C SER A 85 -16.15 -16.75 -30.36
N PHE A 86 -17.15 -17.40 -29.75
CA PHE A 86 -18.25 -18.06 -30.47
C PHE A 86 -19.64 -17.47 -30.20
N VAL A 87 -19.82 -16.69 -29.12
CA VAL A 87 -21.11 -16.11 -28.73
C VAL A 87 -21.02 -14.59 -28.79
N SER A 88 -21.79 -13.97 -29.69
CA SER A 88 -21.83 -12.51 -29.91
C SER A 88 -22.39 -11.74 -28.69
N HIS A 89 -23.10 -12.44 -27.79
CA HIS A 89 -23.87 -11.82 -26.71
C HIS A 89 -23.25 -12.05 -25.32
N LYS A 90 -22.78 -10.98 -24.69
CA LYS A 90 -22.34 -10.98 -23.28
C LYS A 90 -23.55 -10.94 -22.34
N PRO A 91 -23.57 -11.70 -21.21
CA PRO A 91 -24.66 -11.57 -20.26
C PRO A 91 -24.78 -10.11 -19.80
N ASP A 92 -26.00 -9.58 -19.84
CA ASP A 92 -26.27 -8.20 -19.43
C ASP A 92 -26.26 -8.06 -17.90
N LEU A 93 -26.35 -6.84 -17.40
CA LEU A 93 -26.35 -6.57 -15.97
C LEU A 93 -27.49 -7.29 -15.24
N GLN A 94 -28.66 -7.35 -15.88
CA GLN A 94 -29.85 -8.05 -15.40
C GLN A 94 -29.60 -9.56 -15.22
N SER A 95 -28.86 -10.19 -16.14
CA SER A 95 -28.51 -11.61 -16.08
C SER A 95 -27.57 -11.87 -14.90
N HIS A 96 -26.62 -10.97 -14.69
CA HIS A 96 -25.70 -11.02 -13.55
C HIS A 96 -26.45 -10.89 -12.21
N LEU A 97 -27.38 -9.94 -12.11
CA LEU A 97 -28.22 -9.75 -10.92
C LEU A 97 -29.11 -10.96 -10.63
N SER A 98 -29.68 -11.57 -11.67
CA SER A 98 -30.49 -12.80 -11.54
C SER A 98 -29.67 -13.96 -10.95
N VAL A 99 -28.44 -14.15 -11.42
CA VAL A 99 -27.51 -15.17 -10.86
C VAL A 99 -27.12 -14.82 -9.43
N VAL A 100 -26.82 -13.55 -9.14
CA VAL A 100 -26.49 -13.07 -7.78
C VAL A 100 -27.64 -13.34 -6.81
N PHE A 101 -28.88 -13.09 -7.19
CA PHE A 101 -30.06 -13.36 -6.37
C PHE A 101 -30.22 -14.86 -6.07
N ARG A 102 -30.00 -15.75 -7.06
CA ARG A 102 -30.01 -17.20 -6.83
C ARG A 102 -28.90 -17.66 -5.90
N LEU A 103 -27.71 -17.08 -6.01
CA LEU A 103 -26.59 -17.38 -5.13
C LEU A 103 -26.85 -16.93 -3.69
N PHE A 104 -27.52 -15.78 -3.52
CA PHE A 104 -27.99 -15.31 -2.22
C PHE A 104 -28.97 -16.30 -1.59
N LYS A 105 -30.01 -16.75 -2.32
CA LYS A 105 -30.96 -17.76 -1.81
C LYS A 105 -30.28 -19.06 -1.38
N ALA A 106 -29.26 -19.48 -2.11
CA ALA A 106 -28.46 -20.66 -1.77
C ALA A 106 -27.35 -20.42 -0.73
N ARG A 107 -27.24 -19.21 -0.17
CA ARG A 107 -26.22 -18.79 0.81
C ARG A 107 -24.77 -19.00 0.33
N ARG A 108 -24.52 -18.98 -0.99
CA ARG A 108 -23.18 -19.15 -1.60
C ARG A 108 -22.48 -17.80 -1.78
N PHE A 109 -22.17 -17.13 -0.68
CA PHE A 109 -21.62 -15.76 -0.69
C PHE A 109 -20.24 -15.63 -1.36
N ALA A 110 -19.41 -16.67 -1.32
CA ALA A 110 -18.11 -16.65 -2.00
C ALA A 110 -18.25 -16.55 -3.53
N GLU A 111 -19.17 -17.31 -4.11
CA GLU A 111 -19.46 -17.26 -5.55
C GLU A 111 -20.20 -15.97 -5.91
N MET A 112 -21.12 -15.50 -5.05
CA MET A 112 -21.78 -14.20 -5.21
C MET A 112 -20.74 -13.07 -5.33
N LYS A 113 -19.74 -13.05 -4.44
CA LYS A 113 -18.64 -12.10 -4.49
C LYS A 113 -17.88 -12.16 -5.82
N ARG A 114 -17.57 -13.36 -6.34
CA ARG A 114 -16.86 -13.53 -7.62
C ARG A 114 -17.64 -12.97 -8.80
N VAL A 115 -18.96 -13.14 -8.83
CA VAL A 115 -19.83 -12.56 -9.87
C VAL A 115 -19.84 -11.03 -9.75
N LEU A 116 -19.98 -10.49 -8.54
CA LEU A 116 -19.95 -9.04 -8.32
C LEU A 116 -18.59 -8.40 -8.62
N THR A 117 -17.47 -9.09 -8.37
CA THR A 117 -16.14 -8.64 -8.79
C THR A 117 -16.05 -8.48 -10.30
N TYR A 118 -16.70 -9.37 -11.06
CA TYR A 118 -16.75 -9.24 -12.51
C TYR A 118 -17.57 -8.00 -12.94
N VAL A 119 -18.75 -7.82 -12.34
CA VAL A 119 -19.59 -6.62 -12.58
C VAL A 119 -18.82 -5.34 -12.26
N ALA A 120 -18.04 -5.34 -11.17
CA ALA A 120 -17.22 -4.19 -10.80
C ALA A 120 -16.08 -3.92 -11.78
N MET A 121 -15.46 -4.95 -12.36
CA MET A 121 -14.31 -4.82 -13.27
C MET A 121 -14.70 -4.43 -14.69
N ASP A 122 -15.89 -4.80 -15.13
CA ASP A 122 -16.37 -4.54 -16.49
C ASP A 122 -16.95 -3.14 -16.65
N SER A 123 -16.38 -2.33 -17.54
CA SER A 123 -16.83 -0.96 -17.81
C SER A 123 -18.26 -0.88 -18.34
N ASN A 124 -18.74 -1.92 -19.02
CA ASN A 124 -20.08 -1.94 -19.63
C ASN A 124 -21.17 -2.32 -18.63
N LEU A 125 -20.81 -3.04 -17.57
CA LEU A 125 -21.72 -3.50 -16.52
C LEU A 125 -21.68 -2.60 -15.28
N ARG A 126 -20.61 -1.83 -15.09
CA ARG A 126 -20.48 -0.91 -13.96
C ARG A 126 -21.49 0.24 -14.12
N CYS A 127 -22.40 0.34 -13.17
CA CYS A 127 -23.33 1.47 -13.06
C CYS A 127 -23.46 1.94 -11.60
N PRO A 128 -24.01 3.14 -11.37
CA PRO A 128 -24.25 3.64 -10.02
C PRO A 128 -25.12 2.68 -9.20
N VAL A 129 -24.85 2.57 -7.90
CA VAL A 129 -25.60 1.68 -6.99
C VAL A 129 -27.11 1.91 -7.03
N ALA A 130 -27.55 3.16 -7.20
CA ALA A 130 -28.97 3.49 -7.33
C ALA A 130 -29.63 2.78 -8.52
N ASN A 131 -28.93 2.69 -9.66
CA ASN A 131 -29.43 1.99 -10.85
C ASN A 131 -29.39 0.47 -10.67
N LEU A 132 -28.42 -0.06 -9.92
CA LEU A 132 -28.40 -1.48 -9.56
C LEU A 132 -29.60 -1.85 -8.71
N VAL A 133 -29.92 -1.03 -7.69
CA VAL A 133 -31.04 -1.29 -6.80
C VAL A 133 -32.37 -1.09 -7.51
N SER A 134 -32.53 -0.06 -8.36
CA SER A 134 -33.76 0.11 -9.13
C SER A 134 -34.04 -1.08 -10.07
N LEU A 135 -33.01 -1.62 -10.72
CA LEU A 135 -33.14 -2.85 -11.51
C LEU A 135 -33.57 -4.04 -10.64
N VAL A 136 -33.01 -4.17 -9.43
CA VAL A 136 -33.41 -5.23 -8.49
C VAL A 136 -34.89 -5.08 -8.10
N GLU A 137 -35.36 -3.85 -7.88
CA GLU A 137 -36.74 -3.54 -7.53
C GLU A 137 -37.72 -3.80 -8.68
N GLU A 138 -37.38 -3.40 -9.91
CA GLU A 138 -38.17 -3.62 -11.13
C GLU A 138 -38.32 -5.11 -11.47
N SER A 139 -37.33 -5.91 -11.11
CA SER A 139 -37.28 -7.35 -11.37
C SER A 139 -38.16 -8.20 -10.46
N GLY A 140 -38.82 -7.59 -9.46
CA GLY A 140 -39.67 -8.31 -8.51
C GLY A 140 -38.90 -9.16 -7.49
N PHE A 141 -37.60 -8.90 -7.27
CA PHE A 141 -36.80 -9.55 -6.22
C PHE A 141 -37.17 -9.08 -4.79
N ASN A 142 -38.09 -8.12 -4.66
CA ASN A 142 -38.53 -7.46 -3.42
C ASN A 142 -39.18 -8.36 -2.36
N ASN A 143 -39.39 -9.65 -2.65
CA ASN A 143 -40.03 -10.57 -1.71
C ASN A 143 -39.09 -11.15 -0.65
N GLU A 144 -37.77 -10.91 -0.72
CA GLU A 144 -36.80 -11.39 0.27
C GLU A 144 -36.26 -10.23 1.12
N PRO A 145 -36.52 -10.21 2.44
CA PRO A 145 -35.93 -9.22 3.32
C PRO A 145 -34.40 -9.36 3.33
N ASN A 146 -33.69 -8.23 3.39
CA ASN A 146 -32.23 -8.11 3.52
C ASN A 146 -31.40 -8.41 2.26
N PHE A 147 -32.00 -8.74 1.11
CA PHE A 147 -31.20 -8.96 -0.11
C PHE A 147 -30.45 -7.68 -0.53
N VAL A 148 -31.14 -6.53 -0.57
CA VAL A 148 -30.54 -5.24 -0.96
C VAL A 148 -29.44 -4.83 0.02
N GLU A 149 -29.67 -4.99 1.32
CA GLU A 149 -28.66 -4.75 2.36
C GLU A 149 -27.41 -5.61 2.12
N LYS A 150 -27.59 -6.93 1.90
CA LYS A 150 -26.46 -7.84 1.68
C LYS A 150 -25.75 -7.61 0.35
N LEU A 151 -26.49 -7.22 -0.69
CA LEU A 151 -25.94 -6.84 -1.98
C LEU A 151 -25.06 -5.61 -1.84
N CYS A 152 -25.54 -4.55 -1.17
CA CYS A 152 -24.78 -3.32 -0.94
C CYS A 152 -23.54 -3.58 -0.07
N ASP A 153 -23.68 -4.32 1.03
CA ASP A 153 -22.57 -4.74 1.89
C ASP A 153 -21.49 -5.51 1.10
N MET A 154 -21.90 -6.44 0.22
CA MET A 154 -20.96 -7.19 -0.60
C MET A 154 -20.30 -6.33 -1.68
N LEU A 155 -21.06 -5.44 -2.32
CA LEU A 155 -20.53 -4.47 -3.29
C LEU A 155 -19.49 -3.56 -2.64
N PHE A 156 -19.76 -3.06 -1.43
CA PHE A 156 -18.83 -2.23 -0.68
C PHE A 156 -17.48 -2.94 -0.45
N ARG A 157 -17.51 -4.23 -0.06
CA ARG A 157 -16.30 -5.06 0.06
C ARG A 157 -15.61 -5.34 -1.27
N VAL A 158 -16.38 -5.63 -2.32
CA VAL A 158 -15.83 -5.87 -3.66
C VAL A 158 -15.12 -4.63 -4.19
N TYR A 159 -15.72 -3.44 -4.05
CA TYR A 159 -15.09 -2.19 -4.48
C TYR A 159 -13.81 -1.88 -3.69
N ALA A 160 -13.75 -2.24 -2.40
CA ALA A 160 -12.52 -2.16 -1.61
C ALA A 160 -11.40 -3.05 -2.18
N ASP A 161 -11.70 -4.33 -2.44
CA ASP A 161 -10.73 -5.28 -3.00
C ASP A 161 -10.25 -4.88 -4.40
N CYS A 162 -11.14 -4.26 -5.17
CA CYS A 162 -10.90 -3.76 -6.51
C CYS A 162 -10.17 -2.38 -6.54
N ASN A 163 -9.88 -1.77 -5.39
CA ASN A 163 -9.35 -0.41 -5.25
C ASN A 163 -10.21 0.69 -5.91
N LEU A 164 -11.50 0.43 -6.13
CA LEU A 164 -12.48 1.35 -6.71
C LEU A 164 -13.18 2.16 -5.61
N PHE A 165 -12.40 2.95 -4.88
CA PHE A 165 -12.87 3.61 -3.66
C PHE A 165 -14.01 4.62 -3.89
N GLU A 166 -14.04 5.33 -5.01
CA GLU A 166 -15.11 6.29 -5.32
C GLU A 166 -16.48 5.61 -5.44
N GLU A 167 -16.56 4.47 -6.13
CA GLU A 167 -17.79 3.69 -6.19
C GLU A 167 -18.13 3.08 -4.83
N GLY A 168 -17.11 2.67 -4.06
CA GLY A 168 -17.28 2.27 -2.67
C GLY A 168 -17.91 3.36 -1.80
N PHE A 169 -17.47 4.62 -1.92
CA PHE A 169 -18.07 5.75 -1.22
C PHE A 169 -19.52 5.99 -1.63
N ARG A 170 -19.85 5.83 -2.93
CA ARG A 170 -21.24 5.95 -3.40
C ARG A 170 -22.14 4.86 -2.81
N VAL A 171 -21.64 3.63 -2.69
CA VAL A 171 -22.37 2.54 -2.00
C VAL A 171 -22.57 2.90 -0.53
N PHE A 172 -21.53 3.39 0.14
CA PHE A 172 -21.63 3.83 1.54
C PHE A 172 -22.68 4.95 1.72
N ASP A 173 -22.62 6.00 0.89
CA ASP A 173 -23.55 7.13 0.95
C ASP A 173 -25.00 6.67 0.66
N TYR A 174 -25.18 5.73 -0.28
CA TYR A 174 -26.48 5.10 -0.54
C TYR A 174 -26.98 4.33 0.69
N MET A 175 -26.17 3.44 1.27
CA MET A 175 -26.57 2.66 2.45
C MET A 175 -26.96 3.56 3.62
N VAL A 176 -26.22 4.64 3.87
CA VAL A 176 -26.55 5.65 4.87
C VAL A 176 -27.87 6.34 4.56
N SER A 177 -28.08 6.80 3.32
CA SER A 177 -29.28 7.57 2.94
C SER A 177 -30.59 6.78 3.02
N TYR A 178 -30.53 5.45 2.89
CA TYR A 178 -31.67 4.53 3.00
C TYR A 178 -31.69 3.77 4.34
N GLU A 179 -30.87 4.18 5.31
CA GLU A 179 -30.77 3.58 6.65
C GLU A 179 -30.51 2.05 6.63
N LEU A 180 -29.78 1.58 5.61
CA LEU A 180 -29.37 0.18 5.50
C LEU A 180 -28.25 -0.11 6.50
N LYS A 181 -28.30 -1.28 7.14
CA LYS A 181 -27.26 -1.70 8.08
C LYS A 181 -25.95 -1.96 7.34
N ILE A 182 -24.87 -1.33 7.81
CA ILE A 182 -23.52 -1.54 7.31
C ILE A 182 -22.77 -2.46 8.28
N ASP A 183 -22.19 -3.55 7.79
CA ASP A 183 -21.39 -4.47 8.60
C ASP A 183 -20.07 -3.79 9.02
N ASP A 184 -19.70 -3.91 10.30
CA ASP A 184 -18.49 -3.31 10.86
C ASP A 184 -17.24 -3.87 10.18
N ARG A 185 -17.24 -5.18 9.88
CA ARG A 185 -16.20 -5.88 9.13
C ARG A 185 -16.02 -5.31 7.73
N SER A 186 -17.09 -4.89 7.07
CA SER A 186 -17.01 -4.29 5.74
C SER A 186 -16.32 -2.93 5.78
N CYS A 187 -16.63 -2.11 6.79
CA CYS A 187 -15.91 -0.86 7.04
C CYS A 187 -14.43 -1.10 7.34
N ILE A 188 -14.10 -2.10 8.15
CA ILE A 188 -12.71 -2.48 8.47
C ILE A 188 -11.94 -2.89 7.22
N VAL A 189 -12.53 -3.75 6.36
CA VAL A 189 -11.91 -4.16 5.09
C VAL A 189 -11.65 -2.95 4.21
N PHE A 190 -12.61 -2.03 4.12
CA PHE A 190 -12.47 -0.80 3.36
C PHE A 190 -11.35 0.10 3.90
N PHE A 191 -11.27 0.29 5.22
CA PHE A 191 -10.18 1.04 5.85
C PHE A 191 -8.81 0.43 5.61
N LEU A 192 -8.69 -0.90 5.70
CA LEU A 192 -7.44 -1.60 5.42
C LEU A 192 -7.03 -1.47 3.95
N ALA A 193 -7.98 -1.53 3.01
CA ALA A 193 -7.72 -1.31 1.60
C ALA A 193 -7.23 0.13 1.33
N LEU A 194 -7.92 1.14 1.89
CA LEU A 194 -7.51 2.54 1.79
C LEU A 194 -6.10 2.78 2.36
N LYS A 195 -5.78 2.13 3.49
CA LYS A 195 -4.47 2.22 4.13
C LYS A 195 -3.38 1.57 3.29
N ARG A 196 -3.63 0.40 2.70
CA ARG A 196 -2.69 -0.29 1.79
C ARG A 196 -2.39 0.54 0.55
N CYS A 197 -3.39 1.21 -0.01
CA CYS A 197 -3.23 2.09 -1.17
C CYS A 197 -2.70 3.49 -0.83
N ASP A 198 -2.32 3.74 0.42
CA ASP A 198 -1.89 5.04 0.91
C ASP A 198 -2.86 6.17 0.48
N LYS A 199 -4.16 5.99 0.78
CA LYS A 199 -5.22 7.01 0.60
C LYS A 199 -5.79 7.51 1.93
N MET A 200 -4.94 8.13 2.76
CA MET A 200 -5.32 8.53 4.12
C MET A 200 -6.40 9.62 4.19
N GLU A 201 -6.46 10.57 3.26
CA GLU A 201 -7.54 11.59 3.28
C GLU A 201 -8.91 10.96 3.07
N ALA A 202 -9.01 10.00 2.15
CA ALA A 202 -10.21 9.20 1.95
C ALA A 202 -10.53 8.34 3.18
N CYS A 203 -9.52 7.77 3.84
CA CYS A 203 -9.67 7.03 5.09
C CYS A 203 -10.25 7.91 6.21
N LEU A 204 -9.74 9.14 6.37
CA LEU A 204 -10.28 10.11 7.32
C LEU A 204 -11.69 10.58 6.93
N GLY A 205 -11.94 10.76 5.64
CA GLY A 205 -13.25 11.12 5.10
C GLY A 205 -14.30 10.07 5.44
N LEU A 206 -14.00 8.78 5.20
CA LEU A 206 -14.88 7.67 5.56
C LEU A 206 -15.14 7.64 7.07
N PHE A 207 -14.09 7.75 7.88
CA PHE A 207 -14.22 7.73 9.33
C PHE A 207 -15.11 8.86 9.86
N LYS A 208 -14.93 10.08 9.34
CA LYS A 208 -15.79 11.22 9.70
C LYS A 208 -17.24 10.98 9.30
N ARG A 209 -17.50 10.49 8.09
CA ARG A 209 -18.87 10.14 7.66
C ARG A 209 -19.50 9.10 8.57
N MET A 210 -18.76 8.05 8.96
CA MET A 210 -19.27 7.04 9.90
C MET A 210 -19.69 7.68 11.24
N VAL A 211 -18.91 8.62 11.75
CA VAL A 211 -19.22 9.34 12.99
C VAL A 211 -20.41 10.29 12.82
N GLU A 212 -20.49 11.02 11.71
CA GLU A 212 -21.58 11.96 11.40
C GLU A 212 -22.93 11.25 11.23
N PHE A 213 -22.94 10.08 10.59
CA PHE A 213 -24.14 9.27 10.36
C PHE A 213 -24.41 8.22 11.44
N ASN A 214 -23.73 8.32 12.59
CA ASN A 214 -23.88 7.44 13.75
C ASN A 214 -23.77 5.93 13.42
N VAL A 215 -22.95 5.59 12.42
CA VAL A 215 -22.57 4.21 12.12
C VAL A 215 -21.65 3.72 13.23
N GLU A 216 -21.82 2.47 13.68
CA GLU A 216 -21.05 1.91 14.78
C GLU A 216 -19.53 1.95 14.47
N VAL A 217 -18.81 2.82 15.21
CA VAL A 217 -17.35 2.94 15.09
C VAL A 217 -16.70 2.12 16.20
N THR A 218 -15.92 1.13 15.82
CA THR A 218 -15.16 0.30 16.76
C THR A 218 -13.80 0.90 17.09
N VAL A 219 -13.23 0.51 18.24
CA VAL A 219 -11.85 0.86 18.65
C VAL A 219 -10.83 0.40 17.61
N TYR A 220 -11.12 -0.69 16.89
CA TYR A 220 -10.26 -1.20 15.82
C TYR A 220 -10.22 -0.26 14.61
N SER A 221 -11.38 0.24 14.16
CA SER A 221 -11.46 1.26 13.10
C SER A 221 -10.70 2.53 13.48
N LEU A 222 -10.85 3.00 14.72
CA LEU A 222 -10.09 4.13 15.26
C LEU A 222 -8.57 3.87 15.21
N THR A 223 -8.13 2.69 15.65
CA THR A 223 -6.71 2.30 15.68
C THR A 223 -6.11 2.23 14.26
N ILE A 224 -6.86 1.76 13.26
CA ILE A 224 -6.40 1.75 11.86
C ILE A 224 -6.13 3.17 11.36
N VAL A 225 -7.06 4.09 11.62
CA VAL A 225 -6.97 5.49 11.19
C VAL A 225 -5.82 6.21 11.90
N ILE A 226 -5.66 5.98 13.21
CA ILE A 226 -4.55 6.52 14.00
C ILE A 226 -3.20 6.01 13.50
N ASP A 227 -3.04 4.71 13.25
CA ASP A 227 -1.79 4.16 12.70
C ASP A 227 -1.48 4.76 11.31
N GLY A 228 -2.49 4.93 10.47
CA GLY A 228 -2.36 5.59 9.17
C GLY A 228 -1.88 7.04 9.27
N LEU A 229 -2.45 7.82 10.19
CA LEU A 229 -2.02 9.20 10.46
C LEU A 229 -0.58 9.26 11.02
N CYS A 230 -0.24 8.34 11.92
CA CYS A 230 1.07 8.26 12.54
C CYS A 230 2.17 7.98 11.51
N LYS A 231 1.95 7.03 10.58
CA LYS A 231 2.88 6.70 9.50
C LYS A 231 3.15 7.85 8.54
N ARG A 232 2.21 8.80 8.44
CA ARG A 232 2.35 10.02 7.64
C ARG A 232 2.84 11.24 8.42
N TRP A 233 3.41 11.02 9.60
CA TRP A 233 3.96 12.08 10.45
C TRP A 233 2.92 13.10 10.95
N ARG A 234 1.62 12.77 10.89
CA ARG A 234 0.51 13.61 11.38
C ARG A 234 0.06 13.22 12.79
N VAL A 235 1.03 13.04 13.68
CA VAL A 235 0.81 12.50 15.03
C VAL A 235 -0.08 13.40 15.89
N LYS A 236 0.03 14.74 15.76
CA LYS A 236 -0.87 15.68 16.46
C LYS A 236 -2.34 15.43 16.13
N ARG A 237 -2.67 15.36 14.85
CA ARG A 237 -4.04 15.06 14.38
C ARG A 237 -4.51 13.66 14.82
N ALA A 238 -3.60 12.70 14.94
CA ALA A 238 -3.91 11.36 15.44
C ALA A 238 -4.27 11.38 16.94
N LYS A 239 -3.54 12.16 17.73
CA LYS A 239 -3.85 12.42 19.14
C LYS A 239 -5.19 13.14 19.30
N ASP A 240 -5.42 14.22 18.54
CA ASP A 240 -6.67 14.98 18.61
C ASP A 240 -7.88 14.08 18.29
N LEU A 241 -7.75 13.21 17.29
CA LEU A 241 -8.78 12.23 16.94
C LEU A 241 -9.02 11.22 18.07
N MET A 242 -7.98 10.74 18.73
CA MET A 242 -8.12 9.82 19.86
C MET A 242 -8.92 10.45 21.00
N ILE A 243 -8.62 11.72 21.34
CA ILE A 243 -9.31 12.47 22.39
C ILE A 243 -10.76 12.77 21.98
N GLU A 244 -10.99 13.17 20.73
CA GLU A 244 -12.35 13.39 20.19
C GLU A 244 -13.20 12.13 20.33
N MET A 245 -12.67 10.97 19.97
CA MET A 245 -13.42 9.71 20.03
C MET A 245 -13.63 9.21 21.45
N ALA A 246 -12.68 9.46 22.35
CA ALA A 246 -12.87 9.22 23.78
C ALA A 246 -14.05 10.02 24.34
N SER A 247 -14.19 11.30 23.94
CA SER A 247 -15.32 12.15 24.35
C SER A 247 -16.68 11.67 23.81
N LYS A 248 -16.67 10.91 22.70
CA LYS A 248 -17.87 10.28 22.10
C LYS A 248 -18.14 8.87 22.64
N GLY A 249 -17.44 8.44 23.69
CA GLY A 249 -17.66 7.15 24.35
C GLY A 249 -16.86 5.99 23.79
N ILE A 250 -16.06 6.19 22.74
CA ILE A 250 -15.18 5.15 22.18
C ILE A 250 -13.83 5.23 22.91
N LYS A 251 -13.70 4.41 23.96
CA LYS A 251 -12.50 4.39 24.80
C LYS A 251 -11.32 3.76 24.03
N PRO A 252 -10.20 4.50 23.86
CA PRO A 252 -8.99 3.94 23.28
C PRO A 252 -8.48 2.78 24.13
N ASN A 253 -7.89 1.77 23.47
CA ASN A 253 -7.26 0.65 24.18
C ASN A 253 -5.74 0.78 24.18
N VAL A 254 -5.06 -0.15 24.86
CA VAL A 254 -3.58 -0.19 24.94
C VAL A 254 -2.91 -0.20 23.56
N VAL A 255 -3.52 -0.79 22.53
CA VAL A 255 -2.97 -0.83 21.17
C VAL A 255 -3.02 0.56 20.53
N THR A 256 -4.12 1.29 20.72
CA THR A 256 -4.25 2.67 20.24
C THR A 256 -3.19 3.59 20.85
N TYR A 257 -2.99 3.49 22.16
CA TYR A 257 -1.96 4.23 22.89
C TYR A 257 -0.54 3.85 22.43
N ASN A 258 -0.22 2.55 22.38
CA ASN A 258 1.08 2.05 21.93
C ASN A 258 1.40 2.51 20.49
N THR A 259 0.39 2.62 19.63
CA THR A 259 0.56 3.13 18.26
C THR A 259 1.04 4.59 18.26
N LEU A 260 0.43 5.45 19.09
CA LEU A 260 0.84 6.85 19.23
C LEU A 260 2.20 6.98 19.92
N ILE A 261 2.44 6.23 21.00
CA ILE A 261 3.73 6.21 21.71
C ILE A 261 4.86 5.85 20.74
N ASN A 262 4.72 4.77 19.98
CA ASN A 262 5.71 4.38 18.96
C ASN A 262 5.94 5.48 17.91
N ALA A 263 4.89 6.19 17.51
CA ALA A 263 5.01 7.31 16.59
C ALA A 263 5.77 8.51 17.18
N TYR A 264 5.56 8.83 18.46
CA TYR A 264 6.32 9.87 19.18
C TYR A 264 7.78 9.46 19.41
N ILE A 265 8.04 8.20 19.78
CA ILE A 265 9.40 7.63 19.91
C ILE A 265 10.19 7.81 18.61
N LYS A 266 9.60 7.42 17.46
CA LYS A 266 10.24 7.57 16.14
C LYS A 266 10.54 9.02 15.77
N ARG A 267 9.75 9.97 16.29
CA ARG A 267 9.96 11.42 16.13
C ARG A 267 10.94 12.01 17.14
N LYS A 268 11.40 11.23 18.12
CA LYS A 268 12.16 11.70 19.27
C LYS A 268 11.46 12.82 20.04
N ASP A 269 10.13 12.73 20.12
CA ASP A 269 9.28 13.70 20.80
C ASP A 269 8.99 13.23 22.22
N PHE A 270 9.80 13.72 23.16
CA PHE A 270 9.78 13.28 24.56
C PHE A 270 8.53 13.72 25.31
N GLU A 271 8.06 14.93 25.00
CA GLU A 271 6.89 15.50 25.63
C GLU A 271 5.64 14.71 25.24
N GLY A 272 5.52 14.36 23.94
CA GLY A 272 4.44 13.53 23.43
C GLY A 272 4.40 12.14 24.06
N VAL A 273 5.54 11.47 24.25
CA VAL A 273 5.58 10.16 24.95
C VAL A 273 5.06 10.30 26.38
N ASN A 274 5.60 11.24 27.15
CA ASN A 274 5.21 11.43 28.55
C ASN A 274 3.74 11.83 28.69
N GLU A 275 3.21 12.62 27.76
CA GLU A 275 1.79 12.96 27.75
C GLU A 275 0.90 11.76 27.48
N MET A 276 1.29 10.87 26.57
CA MET A 276 0.54 9.64 26.31
C MET A 276 0.55 8.68 27.49
N LEU A 277 1.67 8.57 28.20
CA LEU A 277 1.76 7.75 29.42
C LEU A 277 0.86 8.29 30.54
N ARG A 278 0.83 9.62 30.73
CA ARG A 278 -0.10 10.26 31.68
C ARG A 278 -1.56 10.00 31.30
N LEU A 279 -1.89 10.07 30.02
CA LEU A 279 -3.25 9.79 29.55
C LEU A 279 -3.64 8.32 29.74
N MET A 280 -2.72 7.37 29.53
CA MET A 280 -2.96 5.96 29.86
C MET A 280 -3.25 5.77 31.36
N GLU A 281 -2.54 6.48 32.23
CA GLU A 281 -2.76 6.42 33.69
C GLU A 281 -4.12 7.01 34.08
N VAL A 282 -4.49 8.17 33.54
CA VAL A 282 -5.79 8.82 33.77
C VAL A 282 -6.94 7.94 33.28
N ASP A 283 -6.79 7.34 32.10
CA ASP A 283 -7.78 6.43 31.52
C ASP A 283 -7.77 5.03 32.16
N LYS A 284 -6.86 4.78 33.12
CA LYS A 284 -6.64 3.49 33.79
C LYS A 284 -6.41 2.34 32.81
N VAL A 285 -5.67 2.61 31.74
CA VAL A 285 -5.24 1.60 30.76
C VAL A 285 -3.94 0.97 31.23
N GLU A 286 -4.01 -0.29 31.64
CA GLU A 286 -2.84 -1.04 32.10
C GLU A 286 -1.82 -1.27 30.98
N TYR A 287 -0.55 -1.27 31.36
CA TYR A 287 0.55 -1.54 30.45
C TYR A 287 0.64 -3.03 30.16
N ASN A 288 0.86 -3.40 28.90
CA ASN A 288 1.15 -4.77 28.51
C ASN A 288 2.63 -4.91 28.10
N ALA A 289 3.06 -6.14 27.78
CA ALA A 289 4.44 -6.41 27.36
C ALA A 289 4.91 -5.49 26.22
N ALA A 290 4.05 -5.23 25.23
CA ALA A 290 4.37 -4.34 24.11
C ALA A 290 4.57 -2.88 24.55
N THR A 291 3.81 -2.40 25.55
CA THR A 291 4.03 -1.06 26.14
C THR A 291 5.40 -0.98 26.80
N TYR A 292 5.77 -1.98 27.61
CA TYR A 292 7.10 -2.03 28.24
C TYR A 292 8.23 -2.14 27.21
N THR A 293 8.06 -2.91 26.14
CA THR A 293 9.04 -2.93 25.04
C THR A 293 9.27 -1.54 24.47
N LEU A 294 8.20 -0.77 24.20
CA LEU A 294 8.30 0.59 23.69
C LEU A 294 8.99 1.53 24.68
N LEU A 295 8.69 1.40 25.98
CA LEU A 295 9.33 2.20 27.03
C LEU A 295 10.82 1.89 27.16
N ILE A 296 11.19 0.62 27.14
CA ILE A 296 12.59 0.19 27.15
C ILE A 296 13.32 0.73 25.92
N ASP A 297 12.73 0.61 24.73
CA ASP A 297 13.33 1.13 23.50
C ASP A 297 13.48 2.65 23.52
N TRP A 298 12.49 3.34 24.10
CA TRP A 298 12.51 4.77 24.32
C TRP A 298 13.62 5.23 25.28
N HIS A 299 13.71 4.63 26.46
CA HIS A 299 14.75 4.97 27.45
C HIS A 299 16.15 4.64 26.93
N GLY A 300 16.30 3.49 26.27
CA GLY A 300 17.55 3.09 25.63
C GLY A 300 17.99 4.06 24.53
N SER A 301 17.08 4.46 23.64
CA SER A 301 17.37 5.43 22.57
C SER A 301 17.64 6.85 23.08
N SER A 302 17.21 7.14 24.31
CA SER A 302 17.51 8.36 25.05
C SER A 302 18.85 8.31 25.80
N GLY A 303 19.55 7.17 25.76
CA GLY A 303 20.81 6.94 26.48
C GLY A 303 20.64 6.75 28.00
N LYS A 304 19.42 6.56 28.50
CA LYS A 304 19.13 6.41 29.93
C LYS A 304 19.02 4.93 30.29
N ILE A 305 20.16 4.31 30.59
CA ILE A 305 20.27 2.85 30.73
C ILE A 305 19.79 2.37 32.08
N ASP A 306 20.04 3.12 33.14
CA ASP A 306 19.52 2.81 34.47
C ASP A 306 17.98 2.73 34.44
N GLU A 307 17.35 3.57 33.61
CA GLU A 307 15.91 3.53 33.38
C GLU A 307 15.48 2.28 32.60
N VAL A 308 16.30 1.77 31.68
CA VAL A 308 16.01 0.53 30.94
C VAL A 308 15.92 -0.65 31.92
N GLU A 309 16.91 -0.81 32.81
CA GLU A 309 16.88 -1.87 33.82
C GLU A 309 15.73 -1.65 34.83
N ARG A 310 15.49 -0.40 35.26
CA ARG A 310 14.38 -0.11 36.18
C ARG A 310 13.01 -0.44 35.57
N VAL A 311 12.76 -0.06 34.32
CA VAL A 311 11.49 -0.35 33.62
C VAL A 311 11.34 -1.86 33.38
N PHE A 312 12.43 -2.57 33.11
CA PHE A 312 12.42 -4.02 32.98
C PHE A 312 12.10 -4.72 34.30
N GLU A 313 12.64 -4.26 35.44
CA GLU A 313 12.31 -4.82 36.75
C GLU A 313 10.89 -4.44 37.20
N GLU A 314 10.43 -3.21 36.94
CA GLU A 314 9.05 -2.78 37.20
C GLU A 314 8.03 -3.70 36.48
N MET A 315 8.34 -4.10 35.23
CA MET A 315 7.52 -5.05 34.48
C MET A 315 7.40 -6.40 35.21
N ARG A 316 8.50 -6.88 35.80
CA ARG A 316 8.56 -8.15 36.55
C ARG A 316 7.82 -8.04 37.88
N GLU A 317 7.99 -6.95 38.61
CA GLU A 317 7.31 -6.68 39.88
C GLU A 317 5.78 -6.65 39.71
N LYS A 318 5.30 -6.10 38.59
CA LYS A 318 3.87 -6.09 38.23
C LYS A 318 3.37 -7.44 37.71
N GLY A 319 4.21 -8.49 37.68
CA GLY A 319 3.84 -9.84 37.26
C GLY A 319 3.60 -9.99 35.75
N ILE A 320 4.02 -9.02 34.94
CA ILE A 320 3.85 -9.08 33.49
C ILE A 320 5.00 -9.91 32.92
N LYS A 321 4.68 -11.06 32.32
CA LYS A 321 5.69 -11.97 31.76
C LYS A 321 6.39 -11.32 30.57
N ALA A 322 7.72 -11.18 30.66
CA ALA A 322 8.55 -10.79 29.54
C ALA A 322 8.54 -11.90 28.49
N ASP A 323 8.20 -11.52 27.25
CA ASP A 323 8.34 -12.39 26.09
C ASP A 323 9.75 -12.27 25.50
N ILE A 324 10.03 -13.08 24.49
CA ILE A 324 11.29 -13.06 23.76
C ILE A 324 11.64 -11.65 23.24
N HIS A 325 10.64 -10.87 22.82
CA HIS A 325 10.88 -9.56 22.22
C HIS A 325 11.37 -8.55 23.25
N VAL A 326 10.80 -8.55 24.46
CA VAL A 326 11.29 -7.74 25.58
C VAL A 326 12.74 -8.08 25.88
N TYR A 327 13.08 -9.37 26.03
CA TYR A 327 14.47 -9.78 26.28
C TYR A 327 15.41 -9.34 25.15
N THR A 328 15.04 -9.56 23.89
CA THR A 328 15.85 -9.11 22.73
C THR A 328 16.14 -7.61 22.81
N VAL A 329 15.16 -6.79 23.18
CA VAL A 329 15.35 -5.33 23.27
C VAL A 329 16.28 -4.95 24.42
N VAL A 330 16.12 -5.53 25.61
CA VAL A 330 16.99 -5.26 26.77
C VAL A 330 18.43 -5.73 26.51
N ILE A 331 18.61 -6.91 25.92
CA ILE A 331 19.91 -7.44 25.48
C ILE A 331 20.56 -6.50 24.47
N ASN A 332 19.81 -6.08 23.43
CA ASN A 332 20.32 -5.17 22.40
C ASN A 332 20.78 -3.83 22.97
N TRP A 333 20.02 -3.25 23.92
CA TRP A 333 20.46 -2.03 24.58
C TRP A 333 21.72 -2.26 25.40
N ASN A 334 21.78 -3.28 26.26
CA ASN A 334 22.98 -3.64 27.02
C ASN A 334 24.22 -3.83 26.12
N CYS A 335 24.07 -4.51 24.98
CA CYS A 335 25.12 -4.65 23.96
C CYS A 335 25.59 -3.31 23.40
N LYS A 336 24.67 -2.40 23.04
CA LYS A 336 25.01 -1.08 22.46
C LYS A 336 25.82 -0.20 23.40
N ILE A 337 25.67 -0.39 24.70
CA ILE A 337 26.37 0.38 25.75
C ILE A 337 27.71 -0.26 26.11
N GLY A 338 27.94 -1.51 25.67
CA GLY A 338 29.13 -2.29 25.98
C GLY A 338 29.02 -3.12 27.26
N ASN A 339 27.82 -3.24 27.85
CA ASN A 339 27.59 -4.12 29.00
C ASN A 339 27.34 -5.57 28.56
N THR A 340 28.32 -6.17 27.88
CA THR A 340 28.22 -7.52 27.30
C THR A 340 27.94 -8.59 28.36
N LYS A 341 28.54 -8.47 29.56
CA LYS A 341 28.30 -9.40 30.67
C LYS A 341 26.83 -9.50 31.06
N ARG A 342 26.15 -8.36 31.21
CA ARG A 342 24.71 -8.34 31.52
C ARG A 342 23.89 -8.88 30.36
N ALA A 343 24.28 -8.58 29.12
CA ALA A 343 23.61 -9.10 27.93
C ALA A 343 23.65 -10.64 27.86
N PHE A 344 24.79 -11.26 28.18
CA PHE A 344 24.90 -12.72 28.27
C PHE A 344 24.11 -13.30 29.45
N ALA A 345 24.15 -12.68 30.64
CA ALA A 345 23.33 -13.13 31.76
C ALA A 345 21.82 -13.12 31.45
N LEU A 346 21.35 -12.11 30.70
CA LEU A 346 19.96 -12.04 30.24
C LEU A 346 19.64 -13.08 29.16
N PHE A 347 20.63 -13.47 28.35
CA PHE A 347 20.50 -14.53 27.36
C PHE A 347 20.39 -15.90 28.01
N ASP A 348 21.19 -16.17 29.04
CA ASP A 348 21.11 -17.39 29.84
C ASP A 348 19.76 -17.46 30.58
N GLU A 349 19.32 -16.35 31.20
CA GLU A 349 18.01 -16.25 31.86
C GLU A 349 16.85 -16.53 30.87
N LEU A 350 16.95 -16.06 29.62
CA LEU A 350 15.99 -16.33 28.57
C LEU A 350 15.88 -17.84 28.32
N ALA A 351 17.01 -18.55 28.25
CA ALA A 351 17.05 -20.00 28.04
C ALA A 351 16.50 -20.77 29.24
N GLU A 352 16.84 -20.36 30.47
CA GLU A 352 16.33 -20.95 31.72
C GLU A 352 14.80 -20.85 31.81
N LYS A 353 14.21 -19.78 31.26
CA LYS A 353 12.75 -19.59 31.21
C LYS A 353 12.07 -20.39 30.09
N GLY A 354 12.82 -21.18 29.32
CA GLY A 354 12.30 -21.98 28.20
C GLY A 354 11.87 -21.15 26.99
N LEU A 355 12.35 -19.90 26.89
CA LEU A 355 12.16 -19.08 25.69
C LEU A 355 13.25 -19.43 24.68
N VAL A 356 12.89 -19.57 23.41
CA VAL A 356 13.84 -19.89 22.34
C VAL A 356 14.39 -18.61 21.75
N ALA A 357 15.70 -18.39 21.79
CA ALA A 357 16.32 -17.19 21.21
C ALA A 357 16.01 -17.06 19.71
N SER A 358 15.78 -15.82 19.26
CA SER A 358 15.49 -15.53 17.85
C SER A 358 16.75 -15.12 17.10
N VAL A 359 16.68 -15.11 15.77
CA VAL A 359 17.70 -14.51 14.89
C VAL A 359 18.06 -13.08 15.32
N HIS A 360 17.07 -12.31 15.82
CA HIS A 360 17.30 -10.95 16.31
C HIS A 360 18.05 -10.91 17.65
N THR A 361 17.83 -11.89 18.53
CA THR A 361 18.54 -12.01 19.81
C THR A 361 20.01 -12.32 19.57
N TYR A 362 20.32 -13.34 18.76
CA TYR A 362 21.70 -13.66 18.36
C TYR A 362 22.35 -12.50 17.62
N GLY A 363 21.64 -11.86 16.66
CA GLY A 363 22.15 -10.70 15.95
C GLY A 363 22.53 -9.53 16.87
N ALA A 364 21.75 -9.28 17.93
CA ALA A 364 22.06 -8.25 18.93
C ALA A 364 23.30 -8.59 19.78
N LEU A 365 23.46 -9.86 20.18
CA LEU A 365 24.64 -10.31 20.91
C LEU A 365 25.90 -10.24 20.04
N ILE A 366 25.83 -10.76 18.80
CA ILE A 366 26.91 -10.74 17.81
C ILE A 366 27.36 -9.30 17.55
N ASP A 367 26.42 -8.37 17.30
CA ASP A 367 26.73 -6.94 17.14
C ASP A 367 27.41 -6.35 18.39
N GLY A 368 26.92 -6.72 19.58
CA GLY A 368 27.52 -6.31 20.86
C GLY A 368 28.97 -6.77 21.02
N VAL A 369 29.24 -8.07 20.82
CA VAL A 369 30.59 -8.63 20.96
C VAL A 369 31.53 -8.17 19.84
N CYS A 370 31.03 -7.96 18.61
CA CYS A 370 31.83 -7.36 17.54
C CYS A 370 32.21 -5.90 17.86
N LYS A 371 31.35 -5.14 18.55
CA LYS A 371 31.66 -3.77 19.00
C LYS A 371 32.61 -3.71 20.19
N ALA A 372 32.49 -4.65 21.13
CA ALA A 372 33.54 -4.90 22.14
C ALA A 372 34.83 -5.45 21.49
N GLY A 373 34.66 -6.00 20.29
CA GLY A 373 35.64 -6.59 19.40
C GLY A 373 36.20 -7.92 19.88
N GLU A 374 35.38 -8.66 20.60
CA GLU A 374 35.55 -10.07 20.98
C GLU A 374 35.09 -10.94 19.80
N MET A 375 35.90 -11.00 18.73
CA MET A 375 35.50 -11.69 17.49
C MET A 375 35.36 -13.20 17.67
N GLU A 376 36.15 -13.82 18.54
CA GLU A 376 36.03 -15.25 18.87
C GLU A 376 34.66 -15.58 19.48
N ALA A 377 34.16 -14.73 20.38
CA ALA A 377 32.82 -14.88 20.94
C ALA A 377 31.73 -14.72 19.87
N ALA A 378 31.95 -13.83 18.89
CA ALA A 378 31.04 -13.66 17.76
C ALA A 378 30.94 -14.94 16.91
N GLU A 379 32.06 -15.59 16.63
CA GLU A 379 32.11 -16.86 15.88
C GLU A 379 31.40 -18.00 16.64
N ILE A 380 31.61 -18.09 17.96
CA ILE A 380 30.91 -19.07 18.82
C ILE A 380 29.40 -18.88 18.73
N LEU A 381 28.91 -17.63 18.86
CA LEU A 381 27.48 -17.31 18.77
C LEU A 381 26.89 -17.64 17.41
N VAL A 382 27.63 -17.43 16.32
CA VAL A 382 27.20 -17.79 14.96
C VAL A 382 27.07 -19.31 14.83
N ASN A 383 28.06 -20.07 15.31
CA ASN A 383 28.02 -21.52 15.27
C ASN A 383 26.85 -22.06 16.12
N GLU A 384 26.66 -21.53 17.33
CA GLU A 384 25.55 -21.91 18.20
C GLU A 384 24.20 -21.64 17.51
N MET A 385 24.01 -20.45 16.94
CA MET A 385 22.81 -20.10 16.17
C MET A 385 22.53 -21.12 15.05
N GLN A 386 23.55 -21.52 14.30
CA GLN A 386 23.39 -22.53 13.25
C GLN A 386 23.06 -23.92 13.80
N THR A 387 23.63 -24.33 14.93
CA THR A 387 23.31 -25.62 15.58
C THR A 387 21.87 -25.67 16.09
N GLN A 388 21.29 -24.52 16.45
CA GLN A 388 19.87 -24.39 16.80
C GLN A 388 18.94 -24.35 15.56
N GLY A 389 19.47 -24.55 14.36
CA GLY A 389 18.71 -24.54 13.11
C GLY A 389 18.29 -23.14 12.64
N LEU A 390 18.92 -22.09 13.18
CA LEU A 390 18.67 -20.71 12.76
C LEU A 390 19.67 -20.30 11.67
N ASP A 391 19.15 -19.90 10.52
CA ASP A 391 20.00 -19.47 9.41
C ASP A 391 20.55 -18.05 9.60
N VAL A 392 21.85 -17.92 9.37
CA VAL A 392 22.56 -16.63 9.38
C VAL A 392 22.02 -15.77 8.23
N ASN A 393 21.47 -14.60 8.58
CA ASN A 393 20.95 -13.65 7.62
C ASN A 393 22.03 -12.64 7.17
N GLN A 394 21.72 -11.87 6.12
CA GLN A 394 22.61 -10.85 5.57
C GLN A 394 23.06 -9.80 6.60
N LEU A 395 22.20 -9.44 7.55
CA LEU A 395 22.53 -8.47 8.59
C LEU A 395 23.67 -8.98 9.49
N ILE A 396 23.66 -10.26 9.87
CA ILE A 396 24.70 -10.85 10.71
C ILE A 396 26.03 -10.92 9.94
N TYR A 397 26.03 -11.30 8.67
CA TYR A 397 27.26 -11.23 7.84
C TYR A 397 27.83 -9.82 7.77
N ASN A 398 27.00 -8.82 7.52
CA ASN A 398 27.42 -7.41 7.51
C ASN A 398 28.01 -6.97 8.86
N THR A 399 27.44 -7.47 9.97
CA THR A 399 27.91 -7.17 11.32
C THR A 399 29.29 -7.78 11.59
N LEU A 400 29.51 -9.04 11.18
CA LEU A 400 30.81 -9.70 11.28
C LEU A 400 31.87 -8.99 10.44
N ILE A 401 31.54 -8.66 9.18
CA ILE A 401 32.42 -7.92 8.26
C ILE A 401 32.82 -6.57 8.88
N ASP A 402 31.86 -5.81 9.42
CA ASP A 402 32.13 -4.55 10.12
C ASP A 402 33.04 -4.73 11.35
N GLY A 403 32.79 -5.78 12.14
CA GLY A 403 33.63 -6.17 13.27
C GLY A 403 35.09 -6.42 12.87
N TYR A 404 35.33 -7.29 11.88
CA TYR A 404 36.68 -7.59 11.38
C TYR A 404 37.35 -6.35 10.77
N CYS A 405 36.62 -5.56 9.97
CA CYS A 405 37.12 -4.32 9.38
C CYS A 405 37.56 -3.30 10.45
N LYS A 406 36.79 -3.15 11.53
CA LYS A 406 37.14 -2.25 12.65
C LYS A 406 38.37 -2.72 13.43
N ARG A 407 38.63 -4.02 13.47
CA ARG A 407 39.85 -4.61 14.06
C ARG A 407 41.05 -4.61 13.11
N GLY A 408 40.88 -4.20 11.85
CA GLY A 408 41.94 -4.23 10.84
C GLY A 408 42.19 -5.62 10.24
N LEU A 409 41.34 -6.60 10.56
CA LEU A 409 41.43 -7.98 10.06
C LEU A 409 40.69 -8.11 8.71
N ILE A 410 41.16 -7.37 7.70
CA ILE A 410 40.45 -7.26 6.41
C ILE A 410 40.40 -8.57 5.63
N GLU A 411 41.41 -9.44 5.76
CA GLU A 411 41.39 -10.75 5.12
C GLU A 411 40.25 -11.64 5.63
N GLU A 412 39.97 -11.62 6.93
CA GLU A 412 38.83 -12.33 7.52
C GLU A 412 37.50 -11.74 7.06
N ALA A 413 37.42 -10.41 6.94
CA ALA A 413 36.24 -9.73 6.38
C ALA A 413 35.93 -10.20 4.94
N PHE A 414 36.96 -10.38 4.09
CA PHE A 414 36.81 -10.92 2.75
C PHE A 414 36.38 -12.39 2.74
N LYS A 415 36.89 -13.22 3.66
CA LYS A 415 36.45 -14.61 3.78
C LYS A 415 34.95 -14.69 4.11
N VAL A 416 34.50 -13.87 5.06
CA VAL A 416 33.06 -13.78 5.42
C VAL A 416 32.23 -13.29 4.23
N GLN A 417 32.71 -12.31 3.46
CA GLN A 417 32.06 -11.84 2.23
C GLN A 417 31.87 -12.97 1.20
N VAL A 418 32.91 -13.78 0.95
CA VAL A 418 32.81 -14.92 0.02
C VAL A 418 31.83 -15.99 0.52
N ILE A 419 31.78 -16.24 1.83
CA ILE A 419 30.80 -17.15 2.43
C ILE A 419 29.37 -16.62 2.23
N MET A 420 29.16 -15.31 2.42
CA MET A 420 27.89 -14.64 2.20
C MET A 420 27.39 -14.81 0.75
N GLU A 421 28.27 -14.60 -0.24
CA GLU A 421 27.96 -14.80 -1.66
C GLU A 421 27.63 -16.26 -1.99
N LYS A 422 28.40 -17.22 -1.45
CA LYS A 422 28.16 -18.66 -1.64
C LYS A 422 26.81 -19.12 -1.11
N LYS A 423 26.29 -18.49 -0.05
CA LYS A 423 24.94 -18.75 0.48
C LYS A 423 23.83 -18.02 -0.30
N GLY A 424 24.16 -17.31 -1.38
CA GLY A 424 23.19 -16.66 -2.26
C GLY A 424 22.80 -15.23 -1.86
N PHE A 425 23.53 -14.60 -0.94
CA PHE A 425 23.31 -13.19 -0.58
C PHE A 425 24.16 -12.28 -1.46
N GLU A 426 23.55 -11.24 -2.04
CA GLU A 426 24.27 -10.22 -2.79
C GLU A 426 24.90 -9.18 -1.84
N ASN A 427 26.09 -8.69 -2.18
CA ASN A 427 26.72 -7.59 -1.45
C ASN A 427 25.84 -6.33 -1.56
N ASP A 428 25.38 -5.83 -0.41
CA ASP A 428 24.66 -4.57 -0.39
C ASP A 428 25.62 -3.38 -0.31
N ILE A 429 25.06 -2.18 -0.47
CA ILE A 429 25.81 -0.92 -0.40
C ILE A 429 26.52 -0.79 0.97
N TYR A 430 25.93 -1.33 2.04
CA TYR A 430 26.50 -1.27 3.38
C TYR A 430 27.73 -2.17 3.50
N THR A 431 27.67 -3.42 3.02
CA THR A 431 28.81 -4.36 2.99
C THR A 431 30.01 -3.73 2.28
N LEU A 432 29.78 -3.18 1.08
CA LEU A 432 30.84 -2.59 0.26
C LEU A 432 31.45 -1.35 0.91
N ASN A 433 30.62 -0.46 1.46
CA ASN A 433 31.11 0.72 2.17
C ASN A 433 31.91 0.33 3.42
N THR A 434 31.48 -0.69 4.14
CA THR A 434 32.14 -1.19 5.35
C THR A 434 33.54 -1.72 5.03
N ILE A 435 33.67 -2.56 4.00
CA ILE A 435 34.97 -3.10 3.56
C ILE A 435 35.85 -1.99 3.00
N ALA A 436 35.29 -1.06 2.21
CA ALA A 436 36.03 0.08 1.67
C ALA A 436 36.55 1.00 2.79
N ASP A 437 35.76 1.26 3.83
CA ASP A 437 36.20 2.01 5.01
C ASP A 437 37.27 1.26 5.80
N GLY A 438 37.17 -0.06 5.89
CA GLY A 438 38.21 -0.93 6.46
C GLY A 438 39.54 -0.82 5.70
N LEU A 439 39.53 -0.97 4.38
CA LEU A 439 40.70 -0.84 3.49
C LEU A 439 41.31 0.57 3.55
N ARG A 440 40.47 1.60 3.66
CA ARG A 440 40.93 2.99 3.84
C ARG A 440 41.70 3.17 5.15
N LYS A 441 41.25 2.53 6.24
CA LYS A 441 41.96 2.57 7.54
C LYS A 441 43.31 1.85 7.50
N LEU A 442 43.51 0.90 6.60
CA LEU A 442 44.78 0.22 6.35
C LEU A 442 45.69 0.92 5.32
N ASN A 443 45.37 2.15 4.89
CA ASN A 443 46.10 2.89 3.85
C ASN A 443 46.14 2.19 2.47
N GLN A 444 45.10 1.41 2.12
CA GLN A 444 44.94 0.78 0.81
C GLN A 444 43.77 1.38 0.00
N PRO A 445 43.81 2.68 -0.36
CA PRO A 445 42.66 3.37 -0.96
C PRO A 445 42.39 2.96 -2.42
N GLU A 446 43.40 2.49 -3.16
CA GLU A 446 43.23 2.07 -4.56
C GLU A 446 42.44 0.77 -4.68
N GLU A 447 42.59 -0.14 -3.72
CA GLU A 447 41.83 -1.38 -3.65
C GLU A 447 40.38 -1.12 -3.23
N ALA A 448 40.16 -0.19 -2.29
CA ALA A 448 38.83 0.29 -1.92
C ALA A 448 38.08 0.90 -3.12
N LYS A 449 38.74 1.71 -3.95
CA LYS A 449 38.14 2.28 -5.17
C LYS A 449 37.80 1.20 -6.20
N ARG A 450 38.65 0.20 -6.39
CA ARG A 450 38.41 -0.91 -7.32
C ARG A 450 37.19 -1.72 -6.91
N LEU A 451 37.06 -2.04 -5.62
CA LEU A 451 35.94 -2.81 -5.07
C LEU A 451 34.59 -2.10 -5.23
N VAL A 452 34.55 -0.78 -5.00
CA VAL A 452 33.32 0.01 -5.22
C VAL A 452 33.02 0.17 -6.73
N SER A 453 34.04 0.34 -7.56
CA SER A 453 33.88 0.56 -9.01
C SER A 453 33.46 -0.69 -9.78
N SER A 454 33.96 -1.88 -9.40
CA SER A 454 33.58 -3.15 -10.03
C SER A 454 32.10 -3.48 -9.85
N GLN A 455 31.53 -3.19 -8.68
CA GLN A 455 30.12 -3.47 -8.39
C GLN A 455 29.17 -2.35 -8.84
N SER A 456 29.65 -1.10 -8.91
CA SER A 456 28.91 0.01 -9.54
C SER A 456 28.53 -0.33 -10.98
N LEU A 457 29.47 -0.94 -11.71
CA LEU A 457 29.24 -1.43 -13.08
C LEU A 457 28.24 -2.58 -13.10
N LEU A 458 28.30 -3.52 -12.15
CA LEU A 458 27.33 -4.63 -12.06
C LEU A 458 25.91 -4.14 -11.74
N ASN A 459 25.74 -3.18 -10.83
CA ASN A 459 24.45 -2.57 -10.50
C ASN A 459 23.89 -1.73 -11.66
N ILE A 460 24.75 -1.04 -12.42
CA ILE A 460 24.36 -0.36 -13.66
C ILE A 460 23.92 -1.38 -14.72
N ILE A 461 24.61 -2.52 -14.83
CA ILE A 461 24.23 -3.60 -15.76
C ILE A 461 22.91 -4.25 -15.34
N HIS A 462 22.69 -4.54 -14.06
CA HIS A 462 21.41 -5.03 -13.53
C HIS A 462 20.28 -4.02 -13.73
N CYS A 463 20.49 -2.73 -13.44
CA CYS A 463 19.49 -1.68 -13.72
C CYS A 463 19.17 -1.57 -15.22
N LYS A 464 20.18 -1.66 -16.09
CA LYS A 464 19.97 -1.64 -17.55
C LYS A 464 19.25 -2.90 -18.03
N ALA A 465 19.56 -4.07 -17.49
CA ALA A 465 18.88 -5.32 -17.82
C ALA A 465 17.40 -5.30 -17.39
N VAL A 466 17.11 -4.81 -16.18
CA VAL A 466 15.74 -4.62 -15.69
C VAL A 466 15.00 -3.58 -16.54
N GLN A 467 15.63 -2.46 -16.90
CA GLN A 467 15.03 -1.46 -17.80
C GLN A 467 14.76 -2.01 -19.20
N LEU A 468 15.66 -2.83 -19.75
CA LEU A 468 15.47 -3.51 -21.04
C LEU A 468 14.34 -4.54 -20.97
N TRP A 469 14.23 -5.28 -19.87
CA TRP A 469 13.14 -6.23 -19.63
C TRP A 469 11.78 -5.54 -19.49
N TYR A 470 11.71 -4.42 -18.76
CA TYR A 470 10.51 -3.59 -18.69
C TYR A 470 10.14 -2.96 -20.03
N ARG A 471 11.13 -2.53 -20.84
CA ARG A 471 10.88 -2.05 -22.21
C ARG A 471 10.39 -3.17 -23.12
N TYR A 472 10.90 -4.39 -22.96
CA TYR A 472 10.45 -5.56 -23.71
C TYR A 472 9.01 -5.96 -23.33
N LEU A 473 8.69 -6.00 -22.03
CA LEU A 473 7.32 -6.18 -21.55
C LEU A 473 6.38 -5.07 -22.03
N ALA A 474 6.82 -3.81 -21.96
CA ALA A 474 6.05 -2.68 -22.49
C ALA A 474 5.85 -2.79 -24.00
N SER A 475 6.83 -3.29 -24.76
CA SER A 475 6.71 -3.56 -26.19
C SER A 475 5.73 -4.70 -26.49
N ILE A 476 5.66 -5.74 -25.66
CA ILE A 476 4.68 -6.82 -25.81
C ILE A 476 3.26 -6.29 -25.52
N TYR A 477 3.10 -5.49 -24.47
CA TYR A 477 1.81 -4.84 -24.15
C TYR A 477 1.39 -3.79 -25.19
N MET A 478 2.35 -3.05 -25.75
CA MET A 478 2.11 -2.06 -26.82
C MET A 478 1.81 -2.72 -28.17
N ASN A 479 2.44 -3.86 -28.50
CA ASN A 479 2.11 -4.60 -29.73
C ASN A 479 0.73 -5.29 -29.63
N GLN A 480 0.28 -5.70 -28.44
CA GLN A 480 -1.10 -6.17 -28.27
C GLN A 480 -2.14 -5.05 -28.38
N THR A 481 -1.78 -3.80 -28.07
CA THR A 481 -2.68 -2.64 -28.23
C THR A 481 -2.61 -2.02 -29.62
N GLN A 482 -1.48 -2.07 -30.32
CA GLN A 482 -1.37 -1.62 -31.71
C GLN A 482 -2.07 -2.56 -32.70
N LEU A 483 -2.16 -3.86 -32.45
CA LEU A 483 -2.97 -4.76 -33.28
C LEU A 483 -4.48 -4.49 -33.18
N ILE A 484 -4.95 -3.79 -32.15
CA ILE A 484 -6.37 -3.48 -31.94
C ILE A 484 -6.73 -2.06 -32.44
N VAL A 485 -5.76 -1.18 -32.70
CA VAL A 485 -6.03 0.23 -33.07
C VAL A 485 -5.86 0.54 -34.56
N MET A 486 -5.26 -0.33 -35.38
CA MET A 486 -5.04 -0.04 -36.82
C MET A 486 -6.18 -0.50 -37.77
N ASN A 487 -7.45 -0.40 -37.37
CA ASN A 487 -8.56 -0.66 -38.30
C ASN A 487 -9.78 0.28 -38.12
N LEU A 488 -9.54 1.59 -37.97
CA LEU A 488 -10.56 2.63 -38.17
C LEU A 488 -10.02 3.76 -39.07
N SER A 489 -10.19 3.54 -40.38
CA SER A 489 -10.66 4.47 -41.43
C SER A 489 -10.25 5.95 -41.45
N ASP A 490 -9.55 6.31 -42.53
CA ASP A 490 -9.83 7.38 -43.50
C ASP A 490 -10.07 8.84 -43.06
N SER A 491 -9.16 9.74 -43.42
CA SER A 491 -9.23 10.51 -44.68
C SER A 491 -8.37 11.81 -44.65
N SER A 492 -7.43 11.88 -45.62
CA SER A 492 -6.93 13.08 -46.35
C SER A 492 -6.36 14.30 -45.61
N SER A 493 -5.06 14.59 -45.85
CA SER A 493 -4.59 15.72 -46.69
C SER A 493 -3.17 16.25 -46.35
N PHE A 494 -2.25 16.11 -47.32
CA PHE A 494 -1.07 16.95 -47.66
C PHE A 494 0.34 16.75 -47.03
N MET A 495 1.15 15.94 -47.73
CA MET A 495 2.37 16.30 -48.53
C MET A 495 3.55 17.07 -47.88
N LEU A 496 4.71 16.43 -47.66
CA LEU A 496 5.85 16.29 -48.62
C LEU A 496 7.27 16.26 -47.98
N GLN A 497 8.00 15.18 -48.30
CA GLN A 497 9.43 15.02 -48.62
C GLN A 497 10.58 15.15 -47.59
N CYS A 498 11.21 13.99 -47.37
CA CYS A 498 12.61 13.78 -46.98
C CYS A 498 13.62 14.37 -47.99
N SER A 499 14.80 14.76 -47.51
CA SER A 499 16.09 14.49 -48.17
C SER A 499 17.29 14.61 -47.21
N ILE A 500 18.12 13.58 -47.26
CA ILE A 500 19.38 13.35 -46.53
C ILE A 500 20.52 14.06 -47.27
N ALA A 501 21.45 14.74 -46.58
CA ALA A 501 22.89 14.76 -46.93
C ALA A 501 23.79 15.51 -45.92
N LYS A 502 24.79 14.78 -45.43
CA LYS A 502 26.22 15.14 -45.26
C LYS A 502 26.66 16.25 -44.28
N ILE A 503 27.37 15.79 -43.25
CA ILE A 503 28.29 16.52 -42.37
C ILE A 503 29.50 17.05 -43.19
N PRO A 504 29.99 18.27 -42.91
CA PRO A 504 31.39 18.42 -42.49
C PRO A 504 31.62 19.42 -41.34
N CYS A 505 32.67 19.15 -40.55
CA CYS A 505 33.27 20.03 -39.52
C CYS A 505 33.87 21.32 -40.11
N PHE A 506 33.96 22.40 -39.32
CA PHE A 506 35.20 23.11 -38.94
C PHE A 506 34.92 24.49 -38.26
N TYR A 507 35.61 24.71 -37.13
CA TYR A 507 36.25 25.94 -36.62
C TYR A 507 35.49 27.22 -36.20
N HIS A 508 35.96 27.71 -35.05
CA HIS A 508 35.70 28.96 -34.30
C HIS A 508 36.05 30.25 -35.10
N PRO A 509 35.53 31.45 -34.72
CA PRO A 509 36.30 32.29 -33.79
C PRO A 509 35.49 33.28 -32.91
N TYR A 510 36.00 33.57 -31.71
CA TYR A 510 35.98 34.93 -31.16
C TYR A 510 37.22 35.10 -30.26
N THR A 511 38.15 35.94 -30.70
CA THR A 511 39.20 36.54 -29.85
C THR A 511 39.31 38.02 -30.12
N SER A 512 39.35 38.80 -29.03
CA SER A 512 40.24 39.93 -28.74
C SER A 512 39.50 40.90 -27.83
N CYS A 513 40.09 41.59 -26.85
CA CYS A 513 41.36 41.53 -26.13
C CYS A 513 41.22 42.63 -25.05
N LEU A 514 41.77 42.42 -23.85
CA LEU A 514 42.82 43.29 -23.26
C LEU A 514 43.13 42.91 -21.80
N ARG A 515 44.39 42.43 -21.66
CA ARG A 515 45.39 42.64 -20.59
C ARG A 515 45.22 42.02 -19.18
N LYS A 516 46.21 41.16 -18.89
CA LYS A 516 46.74 40.59 -17.61
C LYS A 516 47.90 41.47 -17.08
N PRO A 517 48.64 41.17 -15.97
CA PRO A 517 48.45 40.42 -14.69
C PRO A 517 49.10 41.22 -13.48
N PRO A 518 49.73 40.68 -12.38
CA PRO A 518 49.71 39.39 -11.64
C PRO A 518 49.60 39.48 -10.08
N LYS A 519 49.36 38.31 -9.44
CA LYS A 519 49.74 37.79 -8.09
C LYS A 519 49.96 38.75 -6.90
N ALA A 520 49.29 38.49 -5.77
CA ALA A 520 49.89 38.53 -4.42
C ALA A 520 49.11 37.74 -3.36
N TYR A 521 49.88 37.06 -2.52
CA TYR A 521 49.55 36.33 -1.28
C TYR A 521 49.30 37.29 -0.09
N ARG A 522 48.82 36.73 1.03
CA ARG A 522 48.56 37.32 2.39
C ARG A 522 47.17 37.95 2.51
N GLY A 523 46.44 37.84 3.62
CA GLY A 523 46.72 37.32 4.95
C GLY A 523 45.65 37.85 5.92
N LYS A 524 45.38 37.08 6.96
CA LYS A 524 44.50 37.31 8.14
C LYS A 524 44.18 38.77 8.53
N ALA A 525 42.92 38.99 8.91
CA ALA A 525 42.39 39.75 10.06
C ALA A 525 40.94 40.15 9.71
N GLY A 526 39.94 40.22 10.57
CA GLY A 526 39.83 40.19 12.02
C GLY A 526 38.37 40.51 12.35
N ARG A 527 37.89 40.04 13.50
CA ARG A 527 36.56 40.30 14.06
C ARG A 527 36.36 41.79 14.35
N CYS A 528 35.11 42.27 14.24
CA CYS A 528 34.45 43.21 15.18
C CYS A 528 32.94 43.17 14.86
N LEU A 529 32.10 42.59 15.72
CA LEU A 529 31.43 43.17 16.90
C LEU A 529 30.27 44.14 16.57
N ARG A 530 29.06 43.64 16.86
CA ARG A 530 27.93 44.28 17.59
C ARG A 530 27.74 45.81 17.45
N SER A 531 26.54 46.24 17.03
CA SER A 531 25.42 46.64 17.92
C SER A 531 24.56 47.79 17.37
N THR A 532 23.26 47.68 17.69
CA THR A 532 22.29 48.74 18.05
C THR A 532 21.73 49.70 16.99
N ASP A 533 20.43 49.50 16.74
CA ASP A 533 19.31 50.38 17.14
C ASP A 533 18.48 51.17 16.10
N ARG A 534 17.16 51.08 16.38
CA ARG A 534 16.06 52.05 16.21
C ARG A 534 15.41 52.32 14.84
N LYS A 535 14.18 51.78 14.74
CA LYS A 535 12.88 52.47 14.52
C LYS A 535 12.85 53.71 13.60
N ARG A 536 11.98 53.68 12.58
CA ARG A 536 10.87 54.64 12.36
C ARG A 536 9.96 54.18 11.21
N GLY A 537 8.65 54.37 11.41
CA GLY A 537 7.60 54.19 10.40
C GLY A 537 7.20 55.49 9.71
N GLY A 538 6.27 55.35 8.76
CA GLY A 538 5.64 56.40 7.93
C GLY A 538 5.38 55.82 6.54
N GLN A 539 4.22 55.23 6.22
CA GLN A 539 2.93 55.81 5.80
C GLN A 539 2.95 56.65 4.51
N ALA A 540 1.89 56.41 3.71
CA ALA A 540 1.35 57.15 2.56
C ALA A 540 1.97 56.84 1.18
N THR A 541 1.26 56.67 0.05
CA THR A 541 -0.18 56.69 -0.31
C THR A 541 -0.31 56.33 -1.81
N GLU A 542 -1.27 55.46 -2.12
CA GLU A 542 -2.30 55.58 -3.19
C GLU A 542 -1.99 55.70 -4.70
N CYS A 543 -2.67 54.82 -5.46
CA CYS A 543 -3.43 55.06 -6.70
C CYS A 543 -4.13 53.73 -7.08
N SER A 544 -5.34 53.43 -6.59
CA SER A 544 -6.69 53.78 -7.12
C SER A 544 -7.12 53.03 -8.39
N SER A 545 -8.14 52.17 -8.21
CA SER A 545 -9.28 51.82 -9.11
C SER A 545 -8.98 51.24 -10.51
N THR A 546 -9.59 50.14 -10.97
CA THR A 546 -11.05 49.88 -11.07
C THR A 546 -11.40 48.37 -11.14
N SER A 547 -12.59 48.06 -10.60
CA SER A 547 -13.44 46.86 -10.74
C SER A 547 -13.67 46.40 -12.21
N ARG A 548 -14.12 45.20 -12.62
CA ARG A 548 -15.06 44.19 -12.06
C ARG A 548 -15.10 42.98 -13.05
N GLN A 549 -15.26 41.74 -12.56
CA GLN A 549 -15.92 40.55 -13.18
C GLN A 549 -15.42 40.04 -14.57
N ALA A 550 -15.26 38.76 -14.94
CA ALA A 550 -15.72 37.46 -14.45
C ALA A 550 -14.86 36.32 -15.06
N THR A 551 -14.89 35.14 -14.42
CA THR A 551 -14.79 33.76 -14.97
C THR A 551 -13.86 33.44 -16.16
N GLY A 552 -12.87 32.57 -15.93
CA GLY A 552 -12.19 31.83 -17.00
C GLY A 552 -11.08 30.91 -16.49
N CYS A 553 -11.29 29.60 -16.59
CA CYS A 553 -10.30 28.55 -16.38
C CYS A 553 -8.96 28.87 -17.06
N PHE A 554 -7.88 29.02 -16.29
CA PHE A 554 -6.52 28.88 -16.81
C PHE A 554 -5.90 27.57 -16.34
N ARG A 555 -5.92 26.62 -17.27
CA ARG A 555 -5.21 25.34 -17.27
C ARG A 555 -3.73 25.67 -17.47
N MET A 556 -2.94 25.68 -16.40
CA MET A 556 -1.48 25.79 -16.49
C MET A 556 -0.93 24.42 -16.90
N VAL A 557 -0.77 24.23 -18.21
CA VAL A 557 -0.04 23.08 -18.78
C VAL A 557 1.44 23.32 -18.55
N ILE A 558 1.98 22.72 -17.49
CA ILE A 558 3.42 22.60 -17.32
C ILE A 558 3.88 21.44 -18.20
N HIS A 559 4.46 21.75 -19.36
CA HIS A 559 5.26 20.79 -20.12
C HIS A 559 6.56 20.54 -19.34
N LEU A 560 6.57 19.52 -18.50
CA LEU A 560 7.82 18.96 -17.96
C LEU A 560 8.35 17.96 -18.99
N SER A 561 9.50 18.30 -19.58
CA SER A 561 10.28 17.39 -20.40
C SER A 561 10.67 16.16 -19.60
N SER A 562 10.50 14.99 -20.20
CA SER A 562 10.59 13.64 -19.64
C SER A 562 11.96 13.24 -19.07
N GLY A 563 12.96 14.13 -19.10
CA GLY A 563 14.30 13.90 -18.53
C GLY A 563 14.45 14.37 -17.07
N GLU A 564 13.80 15.46 -16.66
CA GLU A 564 14.02 16.04 -15.33
C GLU A 564 13.22 15.37 -14.21
N VAL A 565 12.06 14.80 -14.55
CA VAL A 565 11.27 13.98 -13.62
C VAL A 565 12.02 12.69 -13.27
N PHE A 566 12.83 12.16 -14.19
CA PHE A 566 13.57 10.91 -14.00
C PHE A 566 14.73 11.08 -13.00
N CYS A 567 15.46 12.21 -13.06
CA CYS A 567 16.52 12.49 -12.08
C CYS A 567 15.96 12.78 -10.67
N LYS A 568 14.79 13.43 -10.57
CA LYS A 568 14.12 13.63 -9.27
C LYS A 568 13.52 12.35 -8.70
N LEU A 569 13.04 11.43 -9.53
CA LEU A 569 12.53 10.13 -9.08
C LEU A 569 13.65 9.20 -8.59
N ILE A 570 14.82 9.22 -9.24
CA ILE A 570 16.01 8.49 -8.78
C ILE A 570 16.55 9.08 -7.47
N CYS A 571 16.56 10.41 -7.31
CA CYS A 571 16.91 11.04 -6.03
C CYS A 571 15.90 10.77 -4.90
N MET A 572 14.62 10.52 -5.21
CA MET A 572 13.61 10.15 -4.20
C MET A 572 13.63 8.67 -3.83
N LEU A 573 14.01 7.78 -4.75
CA LEU A 573 14.10 6.33 -4.51
C LEU A 573 15.43 5.92 -3.85
N CYS A 574 16.51 6.67 -4.09
CA CYS A 574 17.78 6.51 -3.37
C CYS A 574 17.87 7.54 -2.24
N GLY A 575 17.41 7.18 -1.05
CA GLY A 575 17.58 7.97 0.18
C GLY A 575 19.03 8.07 0.66
N ALA A 576 19.94 8.61 -0.16
CA ALA A 576 21.35 8.82 0.18
C ALA A 576 21.67 10.32 0.21
N ARG A 577 22.03 10.80 1.41
CA ARG A 577 22.65 12.11 1.62
C ARG A 577 23.99 12.16 0.87
N MET A 578 24.04 12.78 -0.31
CA MET A 578 25.30 13.33 -0.81
C MET A 578 25.61 14.62 -0.07
N LYS A 579 26.47 14.54 0.96
CA LYS A 579 27.28 15.70 1.35
C LYS A 579 28.33 15.88 0.26
N VAL A 580 28.19 16.97 -0.50
CA VAL A 580 29.24 17.47 -1.39
C VAL A 580 30.39 17.93 -0.49
N LEU A 581 31.56 17.31 -0.65
CA LEU A 581 32.86 17.83 -0.22
C LEU A 581 33.50 18.55 -1.41
#